data_AF-A0A6G1IP20-F1
#
_entry.id   AF-A0A6G1IP20-F1
#
_cell.length_a   1.000
_cell.length_b   1.000
_cell.length_c   1.000
_cell.angle_alpha   90.00
_cell.angle_beta   90.00
_cell.angle_gamma   90.00
#
_symmetry.space_group_name_H-M   'P 1'
#
loop_
_entity.id
_entity.type
_entity.pdbx_description
1 polymer ?
#
loop_
_entity_poly.entity_id
_entity_poly.type
_entity_poly.pdbx_seq_one_letter_code
_entity_poly.pdbx_strand_id
1 'polypeptide(L)'
;MSPAPSHRNRRQAATPTRVNLGPLTTVYVQPSHCSRAALAGPSATTAIRGQSCDANGATATARDDLGCWPRATAYPATMQRGIGFYSPGYMCPNGYTSACTAVSASKGQTTRAPKVTGTFQFPLVAGETAVGCCPVGYGCAMDGGVQTCQKIATSTQFDAMTCKGQEEDLNAFKVPFTAGSQTIGTMTLFAPMIQMNHFATDLPEDMQVGAEDESSTNSFSSSQITMETALPST
;
A
#
# COMPACT_ATOMS: atom_id res chain seq x y z
N MET A 1 -10.48 26.18 -46.37
CA MET A 1 -9.77 26.67 -45.18
C MET A 1 -10.19 25.80 -44.01
N SER A 2 -9.42 24.77 -43.68
CA SER A 2 -9.68 23.91 -42.51
C SER A 2 -8.92 24.46 -41.30
N PRO A 3 -9.53 24.54 -40.11
CA PRO A 3 -8.81 24.96 -38.91
C PRO A 3 -7.92 23.83 -38.39
N ALA A 4 -6.71 24.19 -37.97
CA ALA A 4 -5.70 23.30 -37.40
C ALA A 4 -6.12 22.78 -36.00
N PRO A 5 -5.65 21.58 -35.59
CA PRO A 5 -6.01 21.01 -34.30
C PRO A 5 -5.25 21.69 -33.15
N SER A 6 -6.00 22.09 -32.12
CA SER A 6 -5.49 22.63 -30.87
C SER A 6 -4.76 21.55 -30.08
N HIS A 7 -3.43 21.62 -30.05
CA HIS A 7 -2.61 20.90 -29.08
C HIS A 7 -2.86 21.50 -27.69
N ARG A 8 -3.85 20.95 -26.96
CA ARG A 8 -3.91 21.14 -25.51
C ARG A 8 -2.66 20.50 -24.92
N ASN A 9 -1.70 21.33 -24.54
CA ASN A 9 -0.62 20.99 -23.63
C ASN A 9 -1.22 20.39 -22.36
N ARG A 10 -1.34 19.05 -22.31
CA ARG A 10 -1.33 18.33 -21.04
C ARG A 10 -0.01 18.71 -20.40
N ARG A 11 -0.04 19.60 -19.41
CA ARG A 11 1.08 19.78 -18.49
C ARG A 11 1.37 18.39 -17.93
N GLN A 12 2.37 17.72 -18.46
CA GLN A 12 2.96 16.55 -17.80
C GLN A 12 3.42 17.06 -16.45
N ALA A 13 2.82 16.54 -15.39
CA ALA A 13 3.35 16.75 -14.04
C ALA A 13 4.82 16.31 -14.08
N ALA A 14 5.72 17.15 -13.58
CA ALA A 14 7.14 16.82 -13.51
C ALA A 14 7.31 15.47 -12.80
N THR A 15 8.11 14.58 -13.36
CA THR A 15 8.41 13.30 -12.71
C THR A 15 9.03 13.59 -11.33
N PRO A 16 8.49 13.02 -10.25
CA PRO A 16 9.02 13.22 -8.91
C PRO A 16 10.49 12.81 -8.83
N THR A 17 11.32 13.66 -8.24
CA THR A 17 12.71 13.33 -7.95
C THR A 17 12.76 12.16 -6.97
N ARG A 18 13.66 11.19 -7.21
CA ARG A 18 13.88 10.06 -6.31
C ARG A 18 14.37 10.54 -4.95
N VAL A 19 13.72 10.09 -3.89
CA VAL A 19 14.12 10.34 -2.49
C VAL A 19 14.15 9.01 -1.77
N ASN A 20 15.36 8.53 -1.45
CA ASN A 20 15.52 7.33 -0.64
C ASN A 20 15.37 7.68 0.84
N LEU A 21 14.33 7.14 1.46
CA LEU A 21 13.99 7.33 2.88
C LEU A 21 14.86 6.48 3.82
N GLY A 22 15.72 5.62 3.28
CA GLY A 22 16.51 4.64 4.03
C GLY A 22 15.92 3.23 3.97
N PRO A 23 16.50 2.29 4.74
CA PRO A 23 16.08 0.90 4.70
C PRO A 23 14.72 0.67 5.36
N LEU A 24 13.94 -0.28 4.83
CA LEU A 24 12.76 -0.85 5.47
C LEU A 24 12.84 -2.39 5.40
N THR A 25 13.70 -2.92 6.25
CA THR A 25 14.08 -4.34 6.32
C THR A 25 13.59 -5.00 7.60
N THR A 26 12.69 -4.36 8.34
CA THR A 26 12.04 -4.90 9.54
C THR A 26 10.59 -4.46 9.54
N VAL A 27 9.73 -5.22 10.22
CA VAL A 27 8.31 -4.88 10.33
C VAL A 27 8.14 -3.61 11.16
N TYR A 28 7.61 -2.56 10.52
CA TYR A 28 7.16 -1.35 11.21
C TYR A 28 5.74 -1.55 11.74
N VAL A 29 5.49 -1.19 13.00
CA VAL A 29 4.16 -1.17 13.59
C VAL A 29 3.73 0.29 13.72
N GLN A 30 2.71 0.68 12.95
CA GLN A 30 2.16 2.02 13.05
C GLN A 30 1.45 2.23 14.40
N PRO A 31 1.48 3.45 14.96
CA PRO A 31 0.59 3.85 16.03
C PRO A 31 -0.89 3.57 15.69
N SER A 32 -1.71 3.29 16.71
CA SER A 32 -3.12 2.96 16.51
C SER A 32 -3.91 4.08 15.84
N HIS A 33 -3.61 5.35 16.16
CA HIS A 33 -4.31 6.52 15.62
C HIS A 33 -4.20 6.65 14.10
N CYS A 34 -3.09 6.17 13.52
CA CYS A 34 -2.84 6.14 12.08
C CYS A 34 -3.82 5.26 11.29
N SER A 35 -4.60 4.43 12.01
CA SER A 35 -5.59 3.55 11.41
C SER A 35 -6.95 4.22 11.18
N ARG A 36 -7.23 5.34 11.85
CA ARG A 36 -8.47 6.09 11.71
C ARG A 36 -8.47 6.87 10.39
N ALA A 37 -9.62 6.94 9.73
CA ALA A 37 -9.76 7.71 8.50
C ALA A 37 -10.33 9.11 8.78
N ALA A 38 -9.58 10.15 8.46
CA ALA A 38 -10.02 11.53 8.58
C ALA A 38 -11.08 11.86 7.51
N LEU A 39 -12.25 12.30 7.95
CA LEU A 39 -13.33 12.75 7.07
C LEU A 39 -13.03 14.17 6.59
N ALA A 40 -13.18 14.41 5.27
CA ALA A 40 -13.02 15.75 4.69
C ALA A 40 -14.17 16.72 5.01
N GLY A 41 -15.18 16.27 5.77
CA GLY A 41 -16.34 17.06 6.18
C GLY A 41 -17.60 16.21 6.42
N PRO A 42 -18.71 16.82 6.87
CA PRO A 42 -19.94 16.08 7.26
C PRO A 42 -20.63 15.34 6.12
N SER A 43 -20.49 15.81 4.88
CA SER A 43 -21.05 15.20 3.67
C SER A 43 -19.96 14.64 2.75
N ALA A 44 -18.75 14.41 3.29
CA ALA A 44 -17.65 13.90 2.50
C ALA A 44 -17.90 12.46 2.06
N THR A 45 -17.58 12.18 0.81
CA THR A 45 -17.55 10.82 0.22
C THR A 45 -16.15 10.23 0.23
N THR A 46 -15.20 10.92 0.86
CA THR A 46 -13.78 10.55 0.93
C THR A 46 -13.26 10.65 2.36
N ALA A 47 -12.45 9.68 2.75
CA ALA A 47 -11.73 9.72 4.03
C ALA A 47 -10.29 9.24 3.84
N ILE A 48 -9.35 9.77 4.62
CA ILE A 48 -7.91 9.53 4.43
C ILE A 48 -7.27 9.04 5.75
N ARG A 49 -6.58 7.91 5.74
CA ARG A 49 -5.81 7.39 6.89
C ARG A 49 -4.45 8.08 7.02
N GLY A 50 -3.80 7.90 8.18
CA GLY A 50 -2.46 8.46 8.42
C GLY A 50 -2.46 9.99 8.48
N GLN A 51 -3.55 10.56 9.00
CA GLN A 51 -3.70 12.00 9.18
C GLN A 51 -3.69 12.36 10.67
N SER A 52 -3.28 13.59 10.97
CA SER A 52 -3.49 14.23 12.27
C SER A 52 -4.14 15.60 12.07
N CYS A 53 -4.76 16.15 13.12
CA CYS A 53 -5.32 17.48 13.06
C CYS A 53 -4.26 18.55 13.32
N ASP A 54 -4.09 19.46 12.36
CA ASP A 54 -3.33 20.68 12.58
C ASP A 54 -4.23 21.72 13.27
N ALA A 55 -3.96 21.97 14.55
CA ALA A 55 -4.70 22.92 15.38
C ALA A 55 -4.20 24.38 15.24
N ASN A 56 -3.16 24.64 14.43
CA ASN A 56 -2.52 25.96 14.35
C ASN A 56 -3.24 26.94 13.39
N GLY A 57 -4.41 26.58 12.87
CA GLY A 57 -5.22 27.41 11.97
C GLY A 57 -6.57 27.81 12.55
N ALA A 58 -7.23 28.82 11.93
CA ALA A 58 -8.59 29.23 12.28
C ALA A 58 -9.64 28.12 12.06
N THR A 59 -9.31 27.11 11.26
CA THR A 59 -10.07 25.88 11.09
C THR A 59 -9.09 24.70 11.18
N ALA A 60 -9.31 23.78 12.11
CA ALA A 60 -8.52 22.55 12.18
C ALA A 60 -8.66 21.78 10.86
N THR A 61 -7.54 21.34 10.28
CA THR A 61 -7.53 20.58 9.04
C THR A 61 -6.71 19.31 9.22
N ALA A 62 -7.18 18.21 8.62
CA ALA A 62 -6.42 16.98 8.56
C ALA A 62 -5.20 17.19 7.66
N ARG A 63 -4.02 16.77 8.14
CA ARG A 63 -2.77 16.76 7.39
C ARG A 63 -2.06 15.42 7.54
N ASP A 64 -1.23 15.09 6.56
CA ASP A 64 -0.38 13.90 6.62
C ASP A 64 0.44 13.89 7.91
N ASP A 65 0.31 12.82 8.69
CA ASP A 65 1.08 12.62 9.90
C ASP A 65 2.31 11.76 9.58
N LEU A 66 3.50 12.37 9.62
CA LEU A 66 4.75 11.64 9.42
C LEU A 66 5.00 10.57 10.49
N GLY A 67 4.38 10.67 11.67
CA GLY A 67 4.42 9.64 12.70
C GLY A 67 3.74 8.33 12.28
N CYS A 68 2.91 8.37 11.23
CA CYS A 68 2.27 7.19 10.65
C CYS A 68 3.10 6.48 9.57
N TRP A 69 4.28 7.00 9.25
CA TRP A 69 5.21 6.39 8.31
C TRP A 69 6.34 5.69 9.07
N PRO A 70 6.92 4.61 8.51
CA PRO A 70 8.18 4.07 9.00
C PRO A 70 9.23 5.18 9.09
N ARG A 71 10.06 5.13 10.11
CA ARG A 71 11.06 6.18 10.34
C ARG A 71 12.02 6.28 9.15
N ALA A 72 12.07 7.45 8.52
CA ALA A 72 13.06 7.72 7.48
C ALA A 72 14.40 8.18 8.09
N THR A 73 15.50 7.86 7.40
CA THR A 73 16.84 8.39 7.68
C THR A 73 17.15 9.65 6.86
N ALA A 74 16.37 9.92 5.81
CA ALA A 74 16.43 11.13 5.01
C ALA A 74 15.01 11.56 4.60
N TYR A 75 14.78 12.87 4.60
CA TYR A 75 13.52 13.47 4.16
C TYR A 75 13.77 14.38 2.97
N PRO A 76 12.77 14.56 2.09
CA PRO A 76 12.87 15.54 1.01
C PRO A 76 12.94 16.95 1.60
N ALA A 77 13.68 17.85 0.94
CA ALA A 77 13.77 19.25 1.36
C ALA A 77 12.40 19.96 1.35
N THR A 78 11.48 19.51 0.49
CA THR A 78 10.09 19.96 0.45
C THR A 78 9.17 18.75 0.42
N MET A 79 8.20 18.68 1.33
CA MET A 79 7.17 17.65 1.27
C MET A 79 6.21 17.94 0.11
N GLN A 80 6.31 17.16 -0.96
CA GLN A 80 5.44 17.27 -2.13
C GLN A 80 4.68 15.97 -2.30
N ARG A 81 3.46 15.93 -1.74
CA ARG A 81 2.45 14.88 -1.93
C ARG A 81 3.09 13.47 -2.00
N GLY A 82 3.74 13.06 -0.91
CA GLY A 82 4.62 11.89 -0.86
C GLY A 82 6.02 12.28 -0.36
N ILE A 83 6.68 11.36 0.35
CA ILE A 83 7.97 11.64 0.99
C ILE A 83 9.14 10.89 0.34
N GLY A 84 8.89 9.81 -0.40
CA GLY A 84 9.93 9.03 -1.07
C GLY A 84 9.59 7.55 -1.12
N PHE A 85 10.63 6.73 -1.25
CA PHE A 85 10.59 5.28 -1.18
C PHE A 85 11.65 4.76 -0.21
N TYR A 86 11.44 3.58 0.37
CA TYR A 86 12.43 2.92 1.22
C TYR A 86 13.31 1.99 0.39
N SER A 87 14.63 2.06 0.54
CA SER A 87 15.57 1.18 -0.14
C SER A 87 16.87 0.97 0.65
N PRO A 88 17.31 -0.29 0.85
CA PRO A 88 16.60 -1.51 0.48
C PRO A 88 15.32 -1.69 1.31
N GLY A 89 14.23 -2.12 0.67
CA GLY A 89 12.95 -2.33 1.31
C GLY A 89 12.25 -3.59 0.80
N TYR A 90 11.91 -4.48 1.72
CA TYR A 90 11.25 -5.76 1.40
C TYR A 90 10.27 -6.26 2.47
N MET A 91 10.03 -5.49 3.54
CA MET A 91 9.03 -5.82 4.56
C MET A 91 7.92 -4.77 4.64
N CYS A 92 6.71 -5.14 4.24
CA CYS A 92 5.55 -4.26 4.47
C CYS A 92 5.29 -4.05 5.97
N PRO A 93 4.79 -2.88 6.39
CA PRO A 93 4.37 -2.64 7.76
C PRO A 93 3.33 -3.66 8.26
N ASN A 94 3.24 -3.80 9.58
CA ASN A 94 2.20 -4.61 10.21
C ASN A 94 0.80 -4.12 9.83
N GLY A 95 -0.08 -5.05 9.42
CA GLY A 95 -1.42 -4.71 8.91
C GLY A 95 -1.45 -4.24 7.46
N TYR A 96 -0.32 -4.32 6.74
CA TYR A 96 -0.21 -4.05 5.31
C TYR A 96 0.16 -5.33 4.55
N THR A 97 -0.19 -5.34 3.27
CA THR A 97 0.14 -6.40 2.32
C THR A 97 0.81 -5.78 1.10
N SER A 98 1.66 -6.55 0.43
CA SER A 98 2.18 -6.20 -0.90
C SER A 98 1.01 -6.17 -1.90
N ALA A 99 0.54 -4.98 -2.24
CA ALA A 99 -0.66 -4.77 -3.04
C ALA A 99 -0.37 -4.59 -4.53
N CYS A 100 0.82 -4.11 -4.88
CA CYS A 100 1.27 -4.03 -6.25
C CYS A 100 2.79 -4.11 -6.36
N THR A 101 3.28 -4.43 -7.56
CA THR A 101 4.71 -4.44 -7.87
C THR A 101 4.97 -3.87 -9.26
N ALA A 102 6.17 -3.34 -9.44
CA ALA A 102 6.72 -3.00 -10.74
C ALA A 102 8.19 -3.39 -10.76
N VAL A 103 8.69 -3.75 -11.94
CA VAL A 103 10.11 -3.99 -12.17
C VAL A 103 10.62 -3.06 -13.23
N SER A 104 11.83 -2.55 -13.04
CA SER A 104 12.57 -1.89 -14.11
C SER A 104 13.60 -2.88 -14.65
N ALA A 105 13.29 -3.49 -15.79
CA ALA A 105 14.17 -4.50 -16.35
C ALA A 105 15.50 -3.87 -16.82
N SER A 106 16.62 -4.46 -16.40
CA SER A 106 17.92 -4.24 -17.07
C SER A 106 17.98 -5.04 -18.37
N LYS A 107 18.72 -4.56 -19.38
CA LYS A 107 19.07 -5.38 -20.55
C LYS A 107 19.75 -6.67 -20.06
N GLY A 108 19.12 -7.83 -20.27
CA GLY A 108 19.64 -9.15 -19.85
C GLY A 108 18.85 -9.83 -18.72
N GLN A 109 17.87 -9.18 -18.10
CA GLN A 109 17.01 -9.81 -17.09
C GLN A 109 15.99 -10.73 -17.79
N THR A 110 16.28 -12.03 -17.84
CA THR A 110 15.58 -13.00 -18.70
C THR A 110 14.73 -14.03 -17.96
N THR A 111 14.58 -13.96 -16.63
CA THR A 111 13.82 -14.97 -15.90
C THR A 111 13.01 -14.38 -14.74
N ARG A 112 11.67 -14.44 -14.86
CA ARG A 112 10.68 -14.23 -13.78
C ARG A 112 10.65 -12.86 -13.09
N ALA A 113 10.50 -11.78 -13.86
CA ALA A 113 10.04 -10.52 -13.29
C ALA A 113 8.61 -10.68 -12.69
N PRO A 114 8.34 -10.21 -11.46
CA PRO A 114 6.98 -10.08 -10.94
C PRO A 114 6.05 -9.39 -11.94
N LYS A 115 4.80 -9.86 -12.03
CA LYS A 115 3.79 -9.22 -12.88
C LYS A 115 3.65 -7.76 -12.45
N VAL A 116 3.93 -6.82 -13.36
CA VAL A 116 3.70 -5.40 -13.09
C VAL A 116 2.20 -5.19 -12.89
N THR A 117 1.82 -4.79 -11.68
CA THR A 117 0.43 -4.58 -11.26
C THR A 117 0.17 -3.17 -10.76
N GLY A 118 1.19 -2.31 -10.71
CA GLY A 118 1.07 -0.94 -10.21
C GLY A 118 1.92 0.08 -10.95
N THR A 119 1.56 1.35 -10.75
CA THR A 119 2.33 2.53 -11.13
C THR A 119 2.81 3.22 -9.86
N PHE A 120 4.04 3.73 -9.88
CA PHE A 120 4.66 4.35 -8.72
C PHE A 120 4.95 5.82 -8.97
N GLN A 121 4.86 6.62 -7.91
CA GLN A 121 5.20 8.04 -7.95
C GLN A 121 6.71 8.23 -8.13
N PHE A 122 7.51 7.42 -7.43
CA PHE A 122 8.96 7.51 -7.51
C PHE A 122 9.50 6.52 -8.54
N PRO A 123 10.20 7.00 -9.58
CA PRO A 123 10.60 6.16 -10.71
C PRO A 123 11.65 5.14 -10.27
N LEU A 124 11.64 3.96 -10.90
CA LEU A 124 12.62 2.88 -10.67
C LEU A 124 13.88 3.08 -11.52
N VAL A 125 15.01 2.55 -11.07
CA VAL A 125 16.25 2.40 -11.88
C VAL A 125 16.39 0.97 -12.37
N ALA A 126 17.22 0.74 -13.39
CA ALA A 126 17.39 -0.56 -14.01
C ALA A 126 17.84 -1.62 -12.99
N GLY A 127 17.16 -2.78 -12.96
CA GLY A 127 17.40 -3.90 -12.06
C GLY A 127 16.62 -3.83 -10.74
N GLU A 128 15.92 -2.72 -10.48
CA GLU A 128 15.16 -2.51 -9.25
C GLU A 128 13.75 -3.09 -9.36
N THR A 129 13.26 -3.65 -8.24
CA THR A 129 11.86 -4.02 -8.04
C THR A 129 11.25 -3.05 -7.05
N ALA A 130 10.10 -2.48 -7.40
CA ALA A 130 9.25 -1.71 -6.49
C ALA A 130 8.07 -2.55 -6.01
N VAL A 131 7.71 -2.38 -4.75
CA VAL A 131 6.55 -2.99 -4.11
C VAL A 131 5.77 -1.88 -3.40
N GLY A 132 4.46 -1.80 -3.69
CA GLY A 132 3.53 -0.91 -2.99
C GLY A 132 2.86 -1.67 -1.86
N CYS A 133 3.14 -1.28 -0.63
CA CYS A 133 2.45 -1.81 0.54
C CYS A 133 1.20 -0.97 0.83
N CYS A 134 0.06 -1.64 0.93
CA CYS A 134 -1.21 -1.03 1.31
C CYS A 134 -1.81 -1.73 2.52
N PRO A 135 -2.64 -1.04 3.33
CA PRO A 135 -3.36 -1.70 4.40
C PRO A 135 -4.18 -2.87 3.86
N VAL A 136 -4.37 -3.92 4.67
CA VAL A 136 -5.16 -5.09 4.26
C VAL A 136 -6.53 -4.66 3.72
N GLY A 137 -6.86 -5.13 2.51
CA GLY A 137 -8.11 -4.82 1.82
C GLY A 137 -8.11 -3.51 1.00
N TYR A 138 -6.96 -2.83 0.90
CA TYR A 138 -6.75 -1.71 -0.03
C TYR A 138 -5.91 -2.16 -1.23
N GLY A 139 -6.19 -1.59 -2.40
CA GLY A 139 -5.37 -1.74 -3.60
C GLY A 139 -4.49 -0.52 -3.84
N CYS A 140 -3.40 -0.69 -4.58
CA CYS A 140 -2.62 0.44 -5.08
C CYS A 140 -3.45 1.30 -6.04
N ALA A 141 -3.31 2.61 -5.93
CA ALA A 141 -3.97 3.59 -6.77
C ALA A 141 -3.08 4.83 -6.99
N MET A 142 -3.50 5.68 -7.91
CA MET A 142 -2.90 7.00 -8.12
C MET A 142 -4.00 8.05 -8.02
N ASP A 143 -3.83 9.04 -7.14
CA ASP A 143 -4.73 10.20 -7.05
C ASP A 143 -3.96 11.47 -7.39
N GLY A 144 -4.40 12.21 -8.40
CA GLY A 144 -3.72 13.44 -8.83
C GLY A 144 -2.23 13.29 -9.19
N GLY A 145 -1.79 12.08 -9.59
CA GLY A 145 -0.38 11.76 -9.87
C GLY A 145 0.45 11.36 -8.65
N VAL A 146 -0.19 11.19 -7.50
CA VAL A 146 0.40 10.79 -6.23
C VAL A 146 0.05 9.34 -5.95
N GLN A 147 1.01 8.57 -5.47
CA GLN A 147 0.73 7.19 -5.10
C GLN A 147 -0.08 7.10 -3.82
N THR A 148 -1.10 6.25 -3.81
CA THR A 148 -1.99 6.06 -2.66
C THR A 148 -2.52 4.64 -2.63
N CYS A 149 -3.09 4.26 -1.50
CA CYS A 149 -3.87 3.04 -1.36
C CYS A 149 -5.34 3.42 -1.35
N GLN A 150 -6.17 2.69 -2.09
CA GLN A 150 -7.60 2.97 -2.20
C GLN A 150 -8.44 1.75 -1.85
N LYS A 151 -9.56 1.99 -1.16
CA LYS A 151 -10.63 1.03 -0.92
C LYS A 151 -11.97 1.74 -1.07
N ILE A 152 -12.97 1.08 -1.66
CA ILE A 152 -14.35 1.58 -1.69
C ILE A 152 -15.15 0.85 -0.60
N ALA A 153 -15.68 1.62 0.35
CA ALA A 153 -16.55 1.16 1.43
C ALA A 153 -18.02 1.35 1.04
N THR A 154 -18.85 0.32 1.16
CA THR A 154 -20.29 0.35 0.77
C THR A 154 -21.23 -0.20 1.84
N SER A 155 -20.76 -1.12 2.68
CA SER A 155 -21.50 -1.71 3.82
C SER A 155 -20.52 -2.09 4.92
N THR A 156 -19.72 -1.12 5.37
CA THR A 156 -18.60 -1.37 6.29
C THR A 156 -18.62 -0.39 7.45
N GLN A 157 -18.09 -0.85 8.58
CA GLN A 157 -17.75 0.00 9.71
C GLN A 157 -16.23 0.17 9.77
N PHE A 158 -15.77 1.36 10.11
CA PHE A 158 -14.36 1.66 10.31
C PHE A 158 -14.21 2.81 11.31
N ASP A 159 -13.05 2.91 11.94
CA ASP A 159 -12.79 4.04 12.83
C ASP A 159 -12.43 5.27 12.00
N ALA A 160 -13.11 6.37 12.26
CA ALA A 160 -12.92 7.65 11.59
C ALA A 160 -12.52 8.74 12.58
N MET A 161 -12.09 9.87 12.05
CA MET A 161 -11.84 11.07 12.85
C MET A 161 -12.27 12.33 12.10
N THR A 162 -12.48 13.42 12.82
CA THR A 162 -12.70 14.75 12.23
C THR A 162 -11.80 15.79 12.90
N CYS A 163 -11.50 16.85 12.15
CA CYS A 163 -10.78 18.02 12.66
C CYS A 163 -11.76 19.20 12.72
N LYS A 164 -12.51 19.34 13.81
CA LYS A 164 -13.43 20.46 14.05
C LYS A 164 -12.96 21.26 15.26
N GLY A 165 -11.98 22.13 15.06
CA GLY A 165 -11.32 22.89 16.12
C GLY A 165 -10.35 22.04 16.97
N GLN A 166 -10.65 20.76 17.19
CA GLN A 166 -9.79 19.74 17.77
C GLN A 166 -9.99 18.40 17.04
N GLU A 167 -9.14 17.43 17.34
CA GLU A 167 -9.31 16.03 16.91
C GLU A 167 -10.48 15.39 17.66
N GLU A 168 -11.41 14.79 16.91
CA GLU A 168 -12.54 14.04 17.46
C GLU A 168 -12.62 12.66 16.79
N ASP A 169 -12.66 11.62 17.61
CA ASP A 169 -12.76 10.24 17.16
C ASP A 169 -14.20 9.80 16.95
N LEU A 170 -14.44 9.14 15.83
CA LEU A 170 -15.70 8.54 15.43
C LEU A 170 -15.50 7.03 15.29
N ASN A 171 -15.58 6.33 16.41
CA ASN A 171 -15.42 4.88 16.44
C ASN A 171 -16.56 4.18 15.69
N ALA A 172 -16.24 3.13 14.94
CA ALA A 172 -17.22 2.34 14.18
C ALA A 172 -18.14 3.16 13.26
N PHE A 173 -17.60 4.20 12.60
CA PHE A 173 -18.30 4.97 11.58
C PHE A 173 -18.85 4.05 10.49
N LYS A 174 -20.14 4.20 10.16
CA LYS A 174 -20.86 3.28 9.26
C LYS A 174 -21.09 3.90 7.89
N VAL A 175 -20.91 3.10 6.85
CA VAL A 175 -21.38 3.39 5.49
C VAL A 175 -22.39 2.30 5.12
N PRO A 176 -23.59 2.65 4.63
CA PRO A 176 -24.06 3.99 4.29
C PRO A 176 -24.44 4.86 5.51
N PHE A 177 -24.51 6.18 5.32
CA PHE A 177 -25.01 7.15 6.32
C PHE A 177 -25.78 8.30 5.67
N THR A 178 -26.54 9.04 6.49
CA THR A 178 -27.33 10.20 6.02
C THR A 178 -26.71 11.50 6.53
N ALA A 179 -26.45 12.44 5.64
CA ALA A 179 -25.99 13.79 5.94
C ALA A 179 -27.00 14.81 5.41
N GLY A 180 -27.81 15.38 6.31
CA GLY A 180 -28.95 16.22 5.92
C GLY A 180 -30.01 15.41 5.15
N SER A 181 -30.34 15.84 3.93
CA SER A 181 -31.25 15.12 3.03
C SER A 181 -30.57 14.12 2.10
N GLN A 182 -29.23 14.02 2.14
CA GLN A 182 -28.46 13.15 1.25
C GLN A 182 -28.10 11.84 1.94
N THR A 183 -28.35 10.72 1.26
CA THR A 183 -27.82 9.41 1.65
C THR A 183 -26.49 9.16 0.93
N ILE A 184 -25.44 8.91 1.69
CA ILE A 184 -24.12 8.55 1.17
C ILE A 184 -24.00 7.03 1.20
N GLY A 185 -24.16 6.42 0.03
CA GLY A 185 -24.15 4.96 -0.16
C GLY A 185 -22.77 4.33 -0.12
N THR A 186 -21.74 5.12 -0.47
CA THR A 186 -20.37 4.63 -0.62
C THR A 186 -19.38 5.69 -0.17
N MET A 187 -18.21 5.25 0.31
CA MET A 187 -17.10 6.13 0.65
C MET A 187 -15.79 5.59 0.10
N THR A 188 -15.02 6.45 -0.55
CA THR A 188 -13.67 6.14 -1.00
C THR A 188 -12.70 6.40 0.15
N LEU A 189 -12.07 5.34 0.64
CA LEU A 189 -11.04 5.40 1.66
C LEU A 189 -9.68 5.43 0.99
N PHE A 190 -8.88 6.43 1.34
CA PHE A 190 -7.48 6.54 0.96
C PHE A 190 -6.57 6.22 2.14
N ALA A 191 -5.37 5.73 1.85
CA ALA A 191 -4.32 5.54 2.83
C ALA A 191 -2.94 5.78 2.18
N PRO A 192 -1.91 6.10 2.97
CA PRO A 192 -0.55 6.16 2.48
C PRO A 192 -0.12 4.86 1.80
N MET A 193 0.42 4.95 0.59
CA MET A 193 1.10 3.83 -0.05
C MET A 193 2.59 3.90 0.24
N ILE A 194 3.10 2.87 0.91
CA ILE A 194 4.52 2.76 1.21
C ILE A 194 5.18 2.07 0.02
N GLN A 195 5.98 2.82 -0.71
CA GLN A 195 6.81 2.26 -1.77
C GLN A 195 8.12 1.76 -1.18
N MET A 196 8.39 0.48 -1.40
CA MET A 196 9.66 -0.15 -1.11
C MET A 196 10.35 -0.51 -2.40
N ASN A 197 11.66 -0.33 -2.46
CA ASN A 197 12.46 -0.73 -3.59
C ASN A 197 13.63 -1.62 -3.13
N HIS A 198 13.93 -2.65 -3.92
CA HIS A 198 15.08 -3.51 -3.69
C HIS A 198 15.65 -4.04 -5.01
N PHE A 199 16.93 -4.37 -4.98
CA PHE A 199 17.57 -5.29 -5.92
C PHE A 199 17.45 -6.73 -5.41
N ALA A 200 17.64 -7.70 -6.29
CA ALA A 200 17.63 -9.12 -5.90
C ALA A 200 18.68 -9.44 -4.82
N THR A 201 19.85 -8.77 -4.88
CA THR A 201 20.95 -8.90 -3.90
C THR A 201 20.62 -8.35 -2.52
N ASP A 202 19.56 -7.53 -2.39
CA ASP A 202 19.16 -6.96 -1.10
C ASP A 202 18.27 -7.90 -0.30
N LEU A 203 17.73 -8.95 -0.96
CA LEU A 203 16.82 -9.90 -0.33
C LEU A 203 17.62 -10.90 0.51
N PRO A 204 17.17 -11.23 1.74
CA PRO A 204 17.68 -12.34 2.52
C PRO A 204 17.69 -13.66 1.72
N GLU A 205 18.68 -14.52 1.95
CA GLU A 205 18.85 -15.78 1.20
C GLU A 205 17.59 -16.67 1.25
N ASP A 206 16.90 -16.73 2.38
CA ASP A 206 15.64 -17.48 2.56
C ASP A 206 14.47 -16.93 1.72
N MET A 207 14.48 -15.63 1.39
CA MET A 207 13.52 -15.00 0.49
C MET A 207 13.87 -15.18 -0.99
N GLN A 208 15.10 -15.60 -1.31
CA GLN A 208 15.53 -15.89 -2.68
C GLN A 208 15.11 -17.30 -3.14
N VAL A 209 14.83 -18.23 -2.21
CA VAL A 209 14.62 -19.66 -2.48
C VAL A 209 13.18 -20.01 -2.91
N GLY A 210 12.21 -19.08 -2.85
CA GLY A 210 10.82 -19.32 -3.27
C GLY A 210 10.58 -19.49 -4.78
N ALA A 211 11.62 -19.53 -5.60
CA ALA A 211 11.53 -19.66 -7.06
C ALA A 211 12.04 -21.01 -7.61
N GLU A 212 12.59 -21.89 -6.78
CA GLU A 212 13.08 -23.20 -7.21
C GLU A 212 12.12 -24.32 -6.75
N ASP A 213 11.41 -24.87 -7.74
CA ASP A 213 10.90 -26.25 -7.81
C ASP A 213 9.67 -26.70 -6.97
N GLU A 214 8.45 -26.34 -7.43
CA GLU A 214 7.34 -27.32 -7.45
C GLU A 214 7.56 -28.30 -8.61
N SER A 215 8.61 -29.12 -8.51
CA SER A 215 8.72 -30.39 -9.24
C SER A 215 9.46 -31.41 -8.38
N SER A 216 8.98 -31.63 -7.17
CA SER A 216 9.27 -32.87 -6.44
C SER A 216 8.11 -33.85 -6.61
N THR A 217 8.28 -34.67 -7.64
CA THR A 217 7.69 -36.00 -7.85
C THR A 217 7.12 -36.63 -6.58
N ASN A 218 5.82 -36.90 -6.59
CA ASN A 218 5.16 -37.86 -5.71
C ASN A 218 5.91 -39.21 -5.78
N SER A 219 6.71 -39.52 -4.77
CA SER A 219 7.18 -40.88 -4.52
C SER A 219 6.51 -41.39 -3.25
N PHE A 220 5.32 -41.97 -3.41
CA PHE A 220 4.74 -42.83 -2.39
C PHE A 220 5.62 -44.08 -2.28
N SER A 221 6.47 -44.13 -1.26
CA SER A 221 7.13 -45.36 -0.85
C SER A 221 6.11 -46.23 -0.10
N SER A 222 5.67 -47.31 -0.76
CA SER A 222 4.86 -48.35 -0.14
C SER A 222 5.71 -49.19 0.80
N SER A 223 5.50 -49.05 2.10
CA SER A 223 5.89 -50.07 3.08
C SER A 223 4.65 -50.81 3.53
N GLN A 224 4.57 -52.06 3.10
CA GLN A 224 3.58 -53.05 3.50
C GLN A 224 3.63 -53.23 5.03
N ILE A 225 2.50 -53.03 5.71
CA ILE A 225 2.28 -53.60 7.04
C ILE A 225 1.23 -54.69 6.87
N THR A 226 1.73 -55.91 6.97
CA THR A 226 1.04 -57.20 6.96
C THR A 226 -0.07 -57.22 8.02
N MET A 227 -1.31 -57.49 7.59
CA MET A 227 -2.38 -57.87 8.52
C MET A 227 -2.20 -59.35 8.86
N GLU A 228 -1.77 -59.65 10.08
CA GLU A 228 -1.75 -61.02 10.60
C GLU A 228 -3.19 -61.42 10.99
N THR A 229 -3.65 -62.48 10.34
CA THR A 229 -4.99 -63.05 10.50
C THR A 229 -4.93 -64.07 11.64
N ALA A 230 -5.58 -63.80 12.77
CA ALA A 230 -5.80 -64.80 13.81
C ALA A 230 -7.11 -65.56 13.51
N LEU A 231 -7.00 -66.86 13.22
CA LEU A 231 -8.13 -67.80 13.28
C LEU A 231 -8.25 -68.40 14.69
N PRO A 232 -9.45 -68.86 15.09
CA PRO A 232 -9.74 -69.33 16.43
C PRO A 232 -9.40 -70.81 16.61
N SER A 233 -8.97 -71.18 17.81
CA SER A 233 -8.91 -72.58 18.25
C SER A 233 -10.07 -72.88 19.21
N THR A 234 -10.73 -73.98 18.89
CA THR A 234 -11.75 -74.77 19.60
C THR A 234 -11.65 -74.83 21.11
#